data_AF-A0A4R4LQ27-F1
#
_entry.id   AF-A0A4R4LQ27-F1
#
_cell.length_a   1.000
_cell.length_b   1.000
_cell.length_c   1.000
_cell.angle_alpha   90.00
_cell.angle_beta   90.00
_cell.angle_gamma   90.00
#
_symmetry.space_group_name_H-M   'P 1'
#
loop_
_entity.id
_entity.type
_entity.pdbx_description
1 polymer ?
#
loop_
_entity_poly.entity_id
_entity_poly.type
_entity_poly.pdbx_seq_one_letter_code
_entity_poly.pdbx_strand_id
1 'polypeptide(L)'
;MSDTHGGRRPEGDTAVPRPPRPSDGVRRRDRRDETRTALLTAAERLWAERGIHGASLDDIAAAAGLTKGAVYSNVAGKTDLLLALMERFTSDPTHTDVCEEL
;
A
#
# COMPACT_ATOMS: atom_id res chain seq x y z
N MET A 1 4.84 -51.98 34.48
CA MET A 1 5.67 -52.66 33.47
C MET A 1 4.81 -52.69 32.23
N SER A 2 4.90 -51.83 31.23
CA SER A 2 5.98 -51.07 30.59
C SER A 2 5.28 -50.13 29.58
N ASP A 3 5.78 -49.06 29.02
CA ASP A 3 6.94 -48.19 29.21
C ASP A 3 6.59 -46.92 28.40
N THR A 4 7.20 -45.82 28.79
CA THR A 4 7.02 -44.44 28.31
C THR A 4 7.63 -44.21 26.91
N HIS A 5 7.33 -43.01 26.35
CA HIS A 5 8.00 -42.26 25.26
C HIS A 5 7.38 -42.44 23.86
N GLY A 6 7.19 -41.42 23.01
CA GLY A 6 7.56 -40.00 22.99
C GLY A 6 6.96 -39.45 21.68
N GLY A 7 6.41 -38.24 21.67
CA GLY A 7 7.17 -37.08 21.23
C GLY A 7 7.26 -36.99 19.70
N ARG A 8 6.39 -36.18 19.07
CA ARG A 8 6.78 -35.22 18.02
C ARG A 8 5.64 -34.28 17.67
N ARG A 9 5.79 -33.03 18.10
CA ARG A 9 5.16 -31.84 17.52
C ARG A 9 6.14 -31.24 16.48
N PRO A 10 5.70 -30.30 15.64
CA PRO A 10 5.99 -30.27 14.20
C PRO A 10 7.30 -29.54 13.87
N GLU A 11 8.11 -30.14 13.00
CA GLU A 11 9.25 -29.48 12.37
C GLU A 11 8.72 -28.67 11.18
N GLY A 12 8.10 -27.54 11.47
CA GLY A 12 7.87 -26.50 10.48
C GLY A 12 9.22 -25.91 10.14
N ASP A 13 9.74 -26.29 8.97
CA ASP A 13 10.94 -25.77 8.32
C ASP A 13 10.83 -24.24 8.19
N THR A 14 11.15 -23.52 9.26
CA THR A 14 11.17 -22.07 9.29
C THR A 14 12.52 -21.67 8.74
N ALA A 15 12.59 -21.63 7.42
CA ALA A 15 13.72 -21.05 6.70
C ALA A 15 14.03 -19.68 7.29
N VAL A 16 15.17 -19.55 7.96
CA VAL A 16 15.65 -18.29 8.52
C VAL A 16 15.80 -17.29 7.37
N PRO A 17 15.12 -16.13 7.37
CA PRO A 17 15.25 -15.16 6.29
C PRO A 17 16.68 -14.61 6.27
N ARG A 18 17.35 -14.76 5.12
CA ARG A 18 18.71 -14.23 4.89
C ARG A 18 18.73 -12.72 5.15
N PRO A 19 19.75 -12.18 5.85
CA PRO A 19 19.84 -10.74 6.08
C PRO A 19 19.87 -9.98 4.74
N PRO A 20 19.13 -8.86 4.63
CA PRO A 20 19.07 -8.07 3.41
C PRO A 20 20.44 -7.46 3.12
N ARG A 21 20.89 -7.58 1.87
CA ARG A 21 22.08 -6.88 1.39
C ARG A 21 21.77 -5.38 1.30
N PRO A 22 22.76 -4.48 1.39
CA PRO A 22 22.55 -3.03 1.28
C PRO A 22 21.77 -2.61 0.01
N SER A 23 21.96 -3.35 -1.09
CA SER A 23 21.21 -3.20 -2.35
C SER A 23 19.72 -3.50 -2.24
N ASP A 24 19.32 -4.34 -1.28
CA ASP A 24 17.93 -4.75 -1.07
C ASP A 24 17.12 -3.62 -0.44
N GLY A 25 17.77 -2.74 0.35
CA GLY A 25 17.14 -1.54 0.92
C GLY A 25 16.74 -0.52 -0.14
N VAL A 26 17.63 -0.27 -1.11
CA VAL A 26 17.37 0.63 -2.25
C VAL A 26 16.23 0.07 -3.12
N ARG A 27 16.29 -1.21 -3.51
CA ARG A 27 15.23 -1.84 -4.31
C ARG A 27 13.87 -1.89 -3.60
N ARG A 28 13.85 -2.06 -2.28
CA ARG A 28 12.62 -2.02 -1.48
C ARG A 28 12.02 -0.61 -1.46
N ARG A 29 12.86 0.43 -1.39
CA ARG A 29 12.41 1.82 -1.42
C ARG A 29 11.82 2.17 -2.78
N ASP A 30 12.51 1.83 -3.87
CA ASP A 30 12.03 2.06 -5.25
C ASP A 30 10.66 1.40 -5.47
N ARG A 31 10.51 0.14 -5.07
CA ARG A 31 9.24 -0.60 -5.22
C ARG A 31 8.12 0.00 -4.37
N ARG A 32 8.44 0.56 -3.21
CA ARG A 32 7.47 1.24 -2.34
C ARG A 32 7.01 2.56 -2.97
N ASP A 33 7.93 3.31 -3.54
CA ASP A 33 7.64 4.57 -4.23
C ASP A 33 6.81 4.34 -5.51
N GLU A 34 7.11 3.27 -6.27
CA GLU A 34 6.29 2.81 -7.40
C GLU A 34 4.87 2.43 -6.96
N THR A 35 4.75 1.65 -5.89
CA THR A 35 3.45 1.22 -5.33
C THR A 35 2.64 2.43 -4.87
N ARG A 36 3.27 3.40 -4.19
CA ARG A 36 2.62 4.63 -3.74
C ARG A 36 2.14 5.47 -4.93
N THR A 37 2.96 5.58 -5.97
CA THR A 37 2.61 6.31 -7.20
C THR A 37 1.41 5.67 -7.89
N ALA A 38 1.40 4.35 -8.05
CA ALA A 38 0.27 3.62 -8.63
C ALA A 38 -1.03 3.83 -7.84
N LEU A 39 -0.95 3.80 -6.50
CA LEU A 39 -2.09 4.10 -5.63
C LEU A 39 -2.63 5.52 -5.84
N LEU A 40 -1.76 6.52 -5.85
CA LEU A 40 -2.15 7.91 -6.01
C LEU A 40 -2.79 8.16 -7.37
N THR A 41 -2.22 7.62 -8.45
CA THR A 41 -2.80 7.73 -9.80
C THR A 41 -4.17 7.04 -9.91
N ALA A 42 -4.34 5.87 -9.29
CA ALA A 42 -5.64 5.20 -9.26
C ALA A 42 -6.67 6.00 -8.43
N ALA A 43 -6.26 6.54 -7.29
CA ALA A 43 -7.11 7.35 -6.42
C ALA A 43 -7.60 8.60 -7.13
N GLU A 44 -6.68 9.32 -7.78
CA GLU A 44 -6.93 10.51 -8.58
C GLU A 44 -8.03 10.26 -9.63
N ARG A 45 -7.88 9.18 -10.43
CA ARG A 45 -8.86 8.81 -11.46
C ARG A 45 -10.22 8.48 -10.87
N LEU A 46 -10.26 7.59 -9.88
CA LEU A 46 -11.52 7.12 -9.32
C LEU A 46 -12.28 8.23 -8.58
N TRP A 47 -11.56 9.12 -7.88
CA TRP A 47 -12.17 10.26 -7.21
C TRP A 47 -12.63 11.34 -8.19
N ALA A 48 -11.92 11.55 -9.31
CA ALA A 48 -12.38 12.43 -10.37
C ALA A 48 -13.66 11.92 -11.05
N GLU A 49 -13.80 10.61 -11.25
CA GLU A 49 -14.96 10.01 -11.93
C GLU A 49 -16.20 9.87 -11.02
N ARG A 50 -16.01 9.47 -9.75
CA ARG A 50 -17.10 9.03 -8.86
C ARG A 50 -17.25 9.88 -7.61
N GLY A 51 -16.40 10.90 -7.46
CA GLY A 51 -16.25 11.66 -6.24
C GLY A 51 -15.57 10.86 -5.12
N ILE A 52 -15.17 11.58 -4.07
CA ILE A 52 -14.46 10.98 -2.94
C ILE A 52 -15.30 9.89 -2.29
N HIS A 53 -16.60 10.13 -2.02
CA HIS A 53 -17.46 9.15 -1.36
C HIS A 53 -17.78 7.91 -2.20
N GLY A 54 -17.78 8.03 -3.54
CA GLY A 54 -18.14 6.97 -4.48
C GLY A 54 -17.04 5.96 -4.79
N ALA A 55 -15.80 6.20 -4.35
CA ALA A 55 -14.69 5.25 -4.50
C ALA A 55 -14.10 4.83 -3.14
N SER A 56 -14.00 3.53 -2.89
CA SER A 56 -13.38 2.98 -1.69
C SER A 56 -11.88 2.73 -1.90
N LEU A 57 -11.15 2.52 -0.80
CA LEU A 57 -9.75 2.09 -0.87
C LEU A 57 -9.59 0.75 -1.60
N ASP A 58 -10.57 -0.14 -1.48
CA ASP A 58 -10.55 -1.43 -2.17
C ASP A 58 -10.70 -1.26 -3.69
N ASP A 59 -11.55 -0.34 -4.13
CA ASP A 59 -11.71 -0.03 -5.57
C ASP A 59 -10.42 0.58 -6.13
N ILE A 60 -9.79 1.47 -5.37
CA ILE A 60 -8.52 2.10 -5.74
C ILE A 60 -7.40 1.06 -5.76
N ALA A 61 -7.36 0.15 -4.79
CA ALA A 61 -6.41 -0.96 -4.75
C ALA A 61 -6.54 -1.86 -5.99
N ALA A 62 -7.77 -2.22 -6.34
CA ALA A 62 -8.07 -3.03 -7.51
C ALA A 62 -7.66 -2.31 -8.81
N ALA A 63 -7.95 -1.01 -8.92
CA ALA A 63 -7.56 -0.19 -10.06
C ALA A 63 -6.03 -0.01 -10.18
N ALA A 64 -5.32 0.04 -9.05
CA ALA A 64 -3.85 0.09 -9.01
C ALA A 64 -3.19 -1.28 -9.26
N GLY A 65 -3.96 -2.37 -9.38
CA GLY A 65 -3.42 -3.73 -9.53
C GLY A 65 -2.70 -4.24 -8.29
N LEU A 66 -3.05 -3.72 -7.10
CA LEU A 66 -2.40 -4.05 -5.84
C LEU A 66 -3.22 -5.00 -5.00
N THR A 67 -2.54 -5.81 -4.20
CA THR A 67 -3.21 -6.64 -3.20
C THR A 67 -3.67 -5.79 -2.02
N LYS A 68 -4.78 -6.18 -1.39
CA LYS A 68 -5.28 -5.48 -0.18
C LYS A 68 -4.20 -5.31 0.88
N GLY A 69 -3.40 -6.34 1.14
CA GLY A 69 -2.28 -6.28 2.10
C GLY A 69 -1.18 -5.28 1.71
N ALA A 70 -0.87 -5.15 0.41
CA ALA A 70 0.07 -4.14 -0.07
C ALA A 70 -0.50 -2.72 0.11
N VAL A 71 -1.81 -2.53 -0.04
CA VAL A 71 -2.44 -1.23 0.17
C VAL A 71 -2.49 -0.85 1.64
N TYR A 72 -2.99 -1.74 2.51
CA TYR A 72 -3.06 -1.47 3.96
C TYR A 72 -1.70 -1.32 4.64
N SER A 73 -0.60 -1.75 4.02
CA SER A 73 0.76 -1.50 4.51
C SER A 73 1.37 -0.18 4.00
N ASN A 74 0.79 0.42 2.95
CA ASN A 74 1.26 1.67 2.36
C ASN A 74 0.39 2.88 2.75
N VAL A 75 -0.90 2.70 3.01
CA VAL A 75 -1.81 3.75 3.41
C VAL A 75 -2.55 3.40 4.69
N ALA A 76 -2.63 4.36 5.61
CA ALA A 76 -3.37 4.18 6.86
C ALA A 76 -4.89 4.25 6.65
N GLY A 77 -5.34 4.92 5.58
CA GLY A 77 -6.75 5.10 5.29
C GLY A 77 -7.03 5.98 4.08
N LYS A 78 -8.31 6.21 3.83
CA LYS A 78 -8.79 7.01 2.70
C LYS A 78 -8.36 8.48 2.82
N THR A 79 -8.40 9.01 4.04
CA THR A 79 -7.92 10.35 4.37
C THR A 79 -6.42 10.50 4.15
N ASP A 80 -5.63 9.50 4.52
CA ASP A 80 -4.18 9.50 4.31
C ASP A 80 -3.82 9.52 2.82
N LEU A 81 -4.55 8.75 2.01
CA LEU A 81 -4.40 8.77 0.55
C LEU A 81 -4.82 10.11 -0.05
N LEU A 82 -5.85 10.77 0.51
CA LEU A 82 -6.29 12.09 0.08
C LEU A 82 -5.24 13.16 0.44
N LEU A 83 -4.69 13.13 1.65
CA LEU A 83 -3.60 14.02 2.04
C LEU A 83 -2.37 13.84 1.15
N ALA A 84 -1.96 12.60 0.89
CA ALA A 84 -0.84 12.31 0.02
C ALA A 84 -1.07 12.79 -1.43
N LEU A 85 -2.31 12.75 -1.90
CA LEU A 85 -2.68 13.30 -3.21
C LEU A 85 -2.65 14.84 -3.21
N MET A 86 -3.18 15.48 -2.17
CA MET A 86 -3.10 16.94 -2.00
C MET A 86 -1.65 17.43 -1.87
N GLU A 87 -0.79 16.70 -1.16
CA GLU A 87 0.64 17.01 -1.04
C GLU A 87 1.35 16.92 -2.39
N ARG A 88 0.99 15.93 -3.21
CA ARG A 88 1.48 15.79 -4.60
C ARG A 88 1.04 16.97 -5.47
N PHE A 89 -0.20 17.42 -5.35
CA PHE A 89 -0.70 18.61 -6.07
C PHE A 89 -0.14 19.93 -5.54
N THR A 90 0.13 20.05 -4.25
CA THR A 90 0.68 21.30 -3.68
C THR A 90 2.18 21.42 -3.96
N SER A 91 2.87 20.28 -4.06
CA SER A 91 4.28 20.23 -4.46
C SER A 91 4.47 20.44 -5.98
N ASP A 92 3.40 20.30 -6.76
CA ASP A 92 3.36 20.63 -8.19
C ASP A 92 2.55 21.93 -8.40
N PRO A 93 3.18 23.11 -8.47
CA PRO A 93 2.50 24.41 -8.45
C PRO A 93 1.61 24.71 -9.67
N THR A 94 1.21 23.71 -10.46
CA THR A 94 0.56 23.89 -11.76
C THR A 94 -0.96 23.67 -11.77
N HIS A 95 -1.63 23.38 -10.64
CA HIS A 95 -3.08 23.13 -10.69
C HIS A 95 -3.89 23.59 -9.46
N THR A 96 -3.70 24.85 -9.04
CA THR A 96 -4.63 25.54 -8.13
C THR A 96 -5.84 26.07 -8.91
N ASP A 97 -6.74 25.18 -9.32
CA ASP A 97 -8.05 25.57 -9.88
C ASP A 97 -9.11 24.54 -9.47
N VAL A 98 -9.34 24.33 -8.17
CA VAL A 98 -10.61 23.78 -7.70
C VAL A 98 -10.94 24.38 -6.32
N CYS A 99 -12.16 24.92 -6.21
CA CYS A 99 -12.87 25.46 -5.03
C CYS A 99 -13.02 26.99 -4.96
N GLU A 100 -13.48 27.62 -6.05
CA GLU A 100 -14.45 28.73 -5.94
C GLU A 100 -15.77 28.24 -6.55
N GLU A 101 -16.88 28.56 -5.86
CA GLU A 101 -18.26 28.10 -6.05
C GLU A 101 -18.61 26.70 -5.49
N LEU A 102 -19.01 26.67 -4.21
CA LEU A 102 -20.44 26.60 -3.80
C LEU A 102 -20.59 26.98 -2.31
#